data_AF-A0A5N5G2L7-F1
#
_entry.id   AF-A0A5N5G2L7-F1
#
_cell.length_a   1.000
_cell.length_b   1.000
_cell.length_c   1.000
_cell.angle_alpha   90.00
_cell.angle_beta   90.00
_cell.angle_gamma   90.00
#
_symmetry.space_group_name_H-M   'P 1'
#
loop_
_entity.id
_entity.type
_entity.pdbx_description
1 polymer ?
#
loop_
_entity_poly.entity_id
_entity_poly.type
_entity_poly.pdbx_seq_one_letter_code
_entity_poly.pdbx_strand_id
1 'polypeptide(L)'
;MFGSKGVYPEMNWFFLIGLFAPVPIWFLSKKFPNRKWIKLINMPIILGATGNMPPARAYKGWWARHNYILSAALDAGVAFTAVLLYFTLQNKDIMGPSWWGLEADDHCPLATCPTAPGVVAKGCPVH
;
A
#
# COMPACT_ATOMS: atom_id res chain seq x y z
N MET A 1 -8.79 15.28 22.99
CA MET A 1 -9.46 14.04 22.54
C MET A 1 -8.52 12.82 22.63
N PHE A 2 -7.23 12.95 22.24
CA PHE A 2 -6.22 11.88 22.23
C PHE A 2 -5.19 11.87 23.39
N GLY A 3 -5.41 12.63 24.47
CA GLY A 3 -4.48 12.70 25.61
C GLY A 3 -4.64 11.56 26.64
N SER A 4 -3.75 11.47 27.62
CA SER A 4 -3.72 10.40 28.64
C SER A 4 -5.02 10.25 29.48
N LYS A 5 -5.87 11.28 29.55
CA LYS A 5 -7.21 11.25 30.18
C LYS A 5 -8.37 11.34 29.15
N GLY A 6 -8.05 11.21 27.86
CA GLY A 6 -9.01 11.20 26.77
C GLY A 6 -9.80 9.90 26.74
N VAL A 7 -10.86 9.83 25.94
CA VAL A 7 -11.75 8.66 25.91
C VAL A 7 -11.25 7.53 25.00
N TYR A 8 -10.07 7.71 24.39
CA TYR A 8 -9.51 6.79 23.40
C TYR A 8 -7.99 6.59 23.53
N PRO A 9 -7.41 6.40 24.73
CA PRO A 9 -5.96 6.27 24.88
C PRO A 9 -5.43 5.00 24.20
N GLU A 10 -6.20 3.91 24.19
CA GLU A 10 -5.85 2.65 23.53
C GLU A 10 -5.90 2.76 22.01
N MET A 11 -6.72 3.69 21.51
CA MET A 11 -6.99 3.82 20.08
C MET A 11 -5.81 4.41 19.30
N ASN A 12 -5.01 5.23 19.98
CA ASN A 12 -3.72 5.68 19.46
C ASN A 12 -2.79 4.49 19.19
N TRP A 13 -2.89 3.35 19.89
CA TRP A 13 -1.97 2.25 19.60
C TRP A 13 -2.27 1.54 18.26
N PHE A 14 -3.49 1.67 17.71
CA PHE A 14 -3.85 1.02 16.45
C PHE A 14 -3.07 1.54 15.23
N PHE A 15 -2.58 2.79 15.24
CA PHE A 15 -1.73 3.27 14.13
C PHE A 15 -0.40 2.51 14.07
N LEU A 16 0.17 2.15 15.22
CA LEU A 16 1.39 1.34 15.30
C LEU A 16 1.12 -0.08 14.81
N ILE A 17 -0.05 -0.64 15.14
CA ILE A 17 -0.44 -1.98 14.68
C ILE A 17 -0.52 -2.02 13.15
N GLY A 18 -1.11 -1.01 12.50
CA GLY A 18 -1.14 -0.89 11.05
C GLY A 18 0.24 -0.78 10.41
N LEU A 19 1.14 0.02 11.00
CA LEU A 19 2.52 0.20 10.54
C LEU A 19 3.35 -1.10 10.66
N PHE A 20 3.22 -1.81 11.79
CA PHE A 20 4.00 -3.01 12.06
C PHE A 20 3.35 -4.28 11.50
N ALA A 21 2.09 -4.26 11.09
CA ALA A 21 1.35 -5.40 10.54
C ALA A 21 2.12 -6.24 9.49
N PRO A 22 2.86 -5.66 8.52
CA PRO A 22 3.61 -6.46 7.54
C PRO A 22 4.86 -7.14 8.12
N VAL A 23 5.42 -6.65 9.25
CA VAL A 23 6.70 -7.13 9.79
C VAL A 23 6.61 -8.54 10.40
N PRO A 24 5.62 -8.88 11.26
CA PRO A 24 5.43 -10.23 11.74
C PRO A 24 5.19 -11.23 10.61
N ILE A 25 4.42 -10.86 9.59
CA ILE A 25 4.09 -11.75 8.47
C ILE A 25 5.30 -11.99 7.57
N TRP A 26 6.10 -10.95 7.32
CA TRP A 26 7.39 -11.12 6.65
C TRP A 26 8.32 -12.05 7.44
N PHE A 27 8.39 -11.89 8.76
CA PHE A 27 9.19 -12.75 9.63
C PHE A 27 8.68 -14.20 9.65
N LEU A 28 7.37 -14.41 9.74
CA LEU A 28 6.72 -15.72 9.65
C LEU A 28 6.94 -16.39 8.29
N SER A 29 6.90 -15.62 7.20
CA SER A 29 7.22 -16.08 5.84
C SER A 29 8.67 -16.56 5.74
N LYS A 30 9.60 -15.90 6.45
CA LYS A 30 11.02 -16.27 6.48
C LYS A 30 11.30 -17.51 7.34
N LYS A 31 10.58 -17.66 8.46
CA LYS A 31 10.74 -18.79 9.39
C LYS A 31 10.08 -20.08 8.90
N PHE A 32 9.03 -19.99 8.08
CA PHE A 32 8.30 -21.15 7.55
C PHE A 32 8.20 -21.14 6.01
N PRO A 33 9.30 -21.43 5.28
CA PRO A 33 9.29 -21.47 3.82
C PRO A 33 8.40 -22.58 3.23
N ASN A 34 8.06 -23.61 4.03
CA ASN A 34 7.21 -24.73 3.61
C ASN A 34 5.71 -24.39 3.48
N ARG A 35 5.22 -23.27 4.03
CA ARG A 35 3.80 -22.90 4.01
C ARG A 35 3.54 -21.82 2.96
N LYS A 36 3.26 -22.25 1.72
CA LYS A 36 3.00 -21.33 0.58
C LYS A 36 1.86 -20.34 0.84
N TRP A 37 0.86 -20.68 1.65
CA TRP A 37 -0.26 -19.79 2.01
C TRP A 37 0.16 -18.51 2.75
N ILE A 38 1.25 -18.52 3.53
CA ILE A 38 1.71 -17.33 4.27
C ILE A 38 2.11 -16.20 3.30
N LYS A 39 2.57 -16.56 2.10
CA LYS A 39 2.89 -15.58 1.04
C LYS A 39 1.65 -15.01 0.33
N LEU A 40 0.48 -15.65 0.46
CA LEU A 40 -0.78 -15.15 -0.11
C LEU A 40 -1.49 -14.13 0.80
N ILE A 41 -1.05 -13.98 2.05
CA ILE A 41 -1.64 -13.02 2.99
C ILE A 41 -1.16 -11.61 2.62
N ASN A 42 -2.03 -10.85 1.94
CA ASN A 42 -1.78 -9.45 1.60
C ASN A 42 -2.38 -8.53 2.68
N MET A 43 -1.53 -8.11 3.62
CA MET A 43 -1.94 -7.23 4.72
C MET A 43 -2.57 -5.90 4.30
N PRO A 44 -2.08 -5.18 3.27
CA PRO A 44 -2.73 -3.94 2.83
C PRO A 44 -4.17 -4.18 2.35
N ILE A 45 -4.41 -5.30 1.68
CA ILE A 45 -5.74 -5.68 1.17
C ILE A 45 -6.66 -6.04 2.33
N ILE A 46 -6.18 -6.79 3.32
CA ILE A 46 -6.98 -7.15 4.50
C ILE A 46 -7.35 -5.89 5.30
N LEU A 47 -6.38 -5.01 5.56
CA LEU A 47 -6.62 -3.75 6.25
C LEU A 47 -7.59 -2.86 5.45
N GLY A 48 -7.39 -2.70 4.14
CA GLY A 48 -8.33 -1.93 3.29
C GLY A 48 -9.73 -2.54 3.22
N ALA A 49 -9.84 -3.87 3.18
CA ALA A 49 -11.14 -4.56 3.17
C ALA A 49 -11.90 -4.37 4.48
N THR A 50 -11.21 -4.33 5.62
CA THR A 50 -11.86 -4.06 6.92
C THR A 50 -12.41 -2.64 7.05
N GLY A 51 -12.00 -1.69 6.19
CA GLY A 51 -12.53 -0.32 6.21
C GLY A 51 -13.92 -0.21 5.62
N ASN A 52 -14.28 -1.15 4.75
CA ASN A 52 -15.62 -1.23 4.15
C ASN A 52 -16.60 -2.09 4.98
N MET A 53 -16.20 -2.53 6.18
CA MET A 53 -17.05 -3.35 7.04
C MET A 53 -18.27 -2.55 7.53
N PRO A 54 -19.51 -3.07 7.38
CA PRO A 54 -20.69 -2.40 7.90
C PRO A 54 -20.62 -2.30 9.43
N PRO A 55 -21.13 -1.21 10.03
CA PRO A 55 -21.04 -0.98 11.46
C PRO A 55 -21.69 -2.11 12.25
N ALA A 56 -21.00 -2.61 13.28
CA ALA A 56 -21.47 -3.75 14.04
C ALA A 56 -22.78 -3.41 14.80
N ARG A 57 -23.84 -4.19 14.52
CA ARG A 57 -25.18 -3.96 15.08
C ARG A 57 -25.29 -4.26 16.58
N ALA A 58 -24.37 -5.07 17.13
CA ALA A 58 -24.40 -5.51 18.53
C ALA A 58 -23.99 -4.42 19.54
N TYR A 59 -23.25 -3.39 19.13
CA TYR A 59 -22.70 -2.36 20.04
C TYR A 59 -22.79 -0.94 19.45
N LYS A 60 -23.99 -0.56 18.97
CA LYS A 60 -24.22 0.70 18.23
C LYS A 60 -23.64 1.95 18.92
N GLY A 61 -23.79 2.11 20.22
CA GLY A 61 -23.29 3.29 20.95
C GLY A 61 -21.77 3.37 21.00
N TRP A 62 -21.11 2.23 21.23
CA TRP A 62 -19.64 2.15 21.19
C TRP A 62 -19.11 2.36 19.78
N TRP A 63 -19.72 1.70 18.78
CA TRP A 63 -19.31 1.80 17.37
C TRP A 63 -19.51 3.21 16.81
N ALA A 64 -20.64 3.87 17.07
CA ALA A 64 -20.88 5.25 16.61
C ALA A 64 -19.82 6.24 17.12
N ARG A 65 -19.27 5.96 18.31
CA ARG A 65 -18.26 6.80 18.97
C ARG A 65 -16.83 6.54 18.49
N HIS A 66 -16.56 5.33 17.98
CA HIS A 66 -15.20 4.84 17.68
C HIS A 66 -14.94 4.62 16.18
N ASN A 67 -15.99 4.49 15.37
CA ASN A 67 -15.90 4.16 13.94
C ASN A 67 -15.05 5.16 13.15
N TYR A 68 -15.30 6.46 13.32
CA TYR A 68 -14.58 7.49 12.57
C TYR A 68 -13.05 7.42 12.78
N ILE A 69 -12.62 7.26 14.04
CA ILE A 69 -11.20 7.16 14.39
C ILE A 69 -10.60 5.83 13.90
N LEU A 70 -11.36 4.73 14.00
CA LEU A 70 -10.93 3.42 13.51
C LEU A 70 -10.73 3.43 11.99
N SER A 71 -11.67 4.02 11.24
CA SER A 71 -11.57 4.20 9.78
C SER A 71 -10.36 5.06 9.42
N ALA A 72 -10.19 6.22 10.07
CA ALA A 72 -9.05 7.09 9.81
C ALA A 72 -7.70 6.40 10.10
N ALA A 73 -7.62 5.60 11.17
CA ALA A 73 -6.42 4.82 11.49
C ALA A 73 -6.12 3.75 10.43
N LEU A 74 -7.16 3.12 9.90
CA LEU A 74 -7.05 2.07 8.90
C LEU A 74 -6.59 2.62 7.54
N ASP A 75 -7.16 3.74 7.10
CA ASP A 75 -6.77 4.41 5.86
C ASP A 75 -5.31 4.90 5.92
N ALA A 76 -4.93 5.53 7.04
CA ALA A 76 -3.54 5.93 7.27
C ALA A 76 -2.59 4.72 7.27
N GLY A 77 -2.97 3.61 7.91
CA GLY A 77 -2.17 2.38 7.95
C GLY A 77 -1.95 1.76 6.57
N VAL A 78 -2.98 1.72 5.73
CA VAL A 78 -2.88 1.26 4.33
C VAL A 78 -1.93 2.16 3.54
N ALA A 79 -2.05 3.48 3.68
CA ALA A 79 -1.17 4.44 3.00
C ALA A 79 0.30 4.26 3.39
N PHE A 80 0.62 4.18 4.69
CA PHE A 80 1.99 3.92 5.14
C PHE A 80 2.54 2.58 4.64
N THR A 81 1.71 1.54 4.66
CA THR A 81 2.11 0.21 4.16
C THR A 81 2.37 0.24 2.66
N ALA A 82 1.56 0.96 1.88
CA ALA A 82 1.75 1.13 0.44
C ALA A 82 3.07 1.84 0.13
N VAL A 83 3.39 2.92 0.85
CA VAL A 83 4.67 3.63 0.69
C VAL A 83 5.86 2.72 1.02
N LEU A 84 5.78 1.97 2.12
CA LEU A 84 6.84 1.01 2.48
C LEU A 84 7.01 -0.07 1.41
N LEU A 85 5.91 -0.64 0.91
CA LEU A 85 5.96 -1.64 -0.15
C LEU A 85 6.58 -1.08 -1.44
N TYR A 86 6.19 0.14 -1.84
CA TYR A 86 6.76 0.81 -3.00
C TYR A 86 8.28 0.89 -2.92
N PHE A 87 8.83 1.48 -1.85
CA PHE A 87 10.29 1.60 -1.70
C PHE A 87 10.99 0.23 -1.61
N THR A 88 10.40 -0.76 -0.94
CA THR A 88 11.01 -2.09 -0.81
C THR A 88 11.04 -2.87 -2.13
N LEU A 89 10.02 -2.72 -2.98
CA LEU A 89 9.95 -3.36 -4.29
C LEU A 89 10.86 -2.66 -5.30
N GLN A 90 10.93 -1.33 -5.27
CA GLN A 90 11.78 -0.56 -6.17
C GLN A 90 13.27 -0.78 -5.88
N ASN A 91 13.67 -0.95 -4.61
CA ASN A 91 15.03 -1.35 -4.23
C ASN A 91 15.40 -2.78 -4.65
N LYS A 92 14.45 -3.54 -5.21
CA LYS A 92 14.67 -4.87 -5.80
C LYS A 92 14.47 -4.87 -7.31
N ASP A 93 14.38 -3.68 -7.93
CA ASP A 93 14.11 -3.49 -9.36
C ASP A 93 12.81 -4.18 -9.83
N ILE A 94 11.82 -4.31 -8.93
CA ILE A 94 10.50 -4.85 -9.25
C ILE A 94 9.55 -3.66 -9.43
N MET A 95 9.37 -3.23 -10.68
CA MET A 95 8.50 -2.10 -11.04
C MET A 95 6.99 -2.44 -11.01
N GLY A 96 6.63 -3.64 -10.55
CA GLY A 96 5.24 -4.10 -10.38
C GLY A 96 4.76 -5.03 -11.49
N PRO A 97 3.49 -5.48 -11.44
CA PRO A 97 2.91 -6.31 -12.49
C PRO A 97 2.72 -5.50 -13.79
N SER A 98 3.05 -6.09 -14.94
CA SER A 98 2.84 -5.47 -16.26
C SER A 98 1.35 -5.20 -16.48
N TRP A 99 0.97 -3.93 -16.53
CA TRP A 99 -0.40 -3.45 -16.75
C TRP A 99 -0.32 -2.17 -17.58
N TRP A 100 -1.37 -1.89 -18.37
CA TRP A 100 -1.42 -0.77 -19.32
C TRP A 100 -1.26 0.62 -18.70
N GLY A 101 -1.28 0.74 -17.36
CA GLY A 101 -1.09 2.00 -16.64
C GLY A 101 0.12 2.02 -15.69
N LEU A 102 0.99 1.01 -15.73
CA LEU A 102 2.17 0.88 -14.84
C LEU A 102 3.50 0.75 -15.61
N GLU A 103 3.46 0.57 -16.93
CA GLU A 103 4.63 0.53 -17.80
C GLU A 103 5.36 1.88 -17.73
N ALA A 104 6.61 1.87 -17.27
CA ALA A 104 7.51 3.04 -17.24
C ALA A 104 8.14 3.33 -18.61
N ASP A 105 7.62 2.67 -19.62
CA ASP A 105 7.88 2.83 -21.03
C ASP A 105 6.92 3.90 -21.52
N ASP A 106 7.49 4.97 -22.08
CA ASP A 106 6.71 6.03 -22.69
C ASP A 106 5.77 5.38 -23.72
N HIS A 107 4.46 5.41 -23.46
CA HIS A 107 3.41 4.89 -24.35
C HIS A 107 3.41 5.54 -25.75
N CYS A 108 4.34 6.47 -26.00
CA CYS A 108 4.65 7.01 -27.29
C CYS A 108 5.91 6.32 -27.86
N PRO A 109 5.82 5.62 -28.99
CA PRO A 109 6.96 4.98 -29.64
C PRO A 109 8.05 5.97 -30.11
N LEU A 110 7.80 7.27 -30.01
CA LEU A 110 8.71 8.35 -30.42
C LEU A 110 9.42 9.04 -29.25
N ALA A 111 9.12 8.70 -27.99
CA ALA A 111 9.74 9.37 -26.85
C ALA A 111 11.25 9.10 -26.72
N THR A 112 11.70 7.95 -27.21
CA THR A 112 13.12 7.57 -27.26
C THR A 112 13.89 8.29 -28.40
N CYS A 113 13.19 9.02 -29.28
CA CYS A 113 13.82 9.67 -30.41
C CYS A 113 14.63 10.91 -29.99
N PRO A 114 15.86 11.09 -30.49
CA PRO A 114 16.65 12.29 -30.22
C PRO A 114 16.01 13.51 -30.92
N THR A 115 15.78 14.58 -30.17
CA THR A 115 15.21 15.85 -30.68
C THR A 115 16.27 16.86 -31.15
N ALA A 116 17.55 16.51 -31.01
CA ALA A 116 18.66 17.38 -31.42
C ALA A 116 18.74 17.48 -32.96
N PRO A 117 18.84 18.69 -33.53
CA PRO A 117 18.96 18.85 -34.98
C PRO A 117 20.23 18.18 -35.49
N GLY A 118 20.07 17.29 -36.50
CA GLY A 118 21.18 16.59 -37.15
C GLY A 118 21.47 15.17 -36.62
N VAL A 119 20.73 14.66 -35.63
CA VAL A 119 20.89 13.28 -35.13
C VAL A 119 19.81 12.38 -35.70
N VAL A 120 20.16 11.50 -36.65
CA VAL A 120 19.23 10.57 -37.29
C VAL A 120 19.31 9.21 -36.59
N ALA A 121 18.23 8.82 -35.90
CA ALA A 121 18.08 7.49 -35.30
C ALA A 121 17.17 6.60 -36.17
N LYS A 122 17.50 5.31 -36.29
CA LYS A 122 16.71 4.35 -37.08
C LYS A 122 15.31 4.20 -36.45
N GLY A 123 14.27 4.53 -37.21
CA GLY A 123 12.87 4.41 -36.79
C GLY A 123 12.21 5.71 -36.31
N CYS A 124 12.93 6.85 -36.31
CA CYS A 124 12.38 8.16 -35.95
C CYS A 124 12.09 9.00 -37.20
N PRO A 125 11.00 9.80 -37.22
CA PRO A 125 10.71 10.71 -38.33
C PRO A 125 11.78 11.81 -38.38
N VAL A 126 12.44 11.92 -39.53
CA VAL A 126 13.31 13.07 -39.86
C VAL A 126 12.42 14.13 -40.50
N HIS A 127 12.39 15.33 -39.93
CA HIS A 127 11.79 16.50 -40.58
C HIS A 127 12.90 17.38 -41.13
#